data_AF-A0A3S0QT27-F1
#
_entry.id   AF-A0A3S0QT27-F1
#
_cell.length_a   1.000
_cell.length_b   1.000
_cell.length_c   1.000
_cell.angle_alpha   90.00
_cell.angle_beta   90.00
_cell.angle_gamma   90.00
#
_symmetry.space_group_name_H-M   'P 1'
#
loop_
_entity.id
_entity.type
_entity.pdbx_description
1 polymer ?
#
loop_
_entity_poly.entity_id
_entity_poly.type
_entity_poly.pdbx_seq_one_letter_code
_entity_poly.pdbx_strand_id
1 'polypeptide(L)'
;MDETTTSVDERSFLKAADGEVEDYYVDWICEGPTYCYKPGMKSGAALDSKVGITSLGRAGAADPDNWPMVRKGSWMVLESKTKGFVINRLSFNGAGNPVGIPATDFVEGMMVYDTTNSCLKIYTSTDGGTTFSWKCLNTQACPD
;
A
#
# COMPACT_ATOMS: atom_id res chain seq x y z
N MET A 1 -11.58 -25.16 32.45
CA MET A 1 -12.19 -23.82 32.58
C MET A 1 -11.03 -22.85 32.56
N ASP A 2 -10.66 -22.43 31.37
CA ASP A 2 -9.60 -21.44 31.11
C ASP A 2 -10.04 -20.62 29.89
N GLU A 3 -9.66 -19.37 29.86
CA GLU A 3 -10.51 -18.20 29.64
C GLU A 3 -10.59 -17.75 28.17
N THR A 4 -11.77 -17.84 27.54
CA THR A 4 -12.01 -17.44 26.13
C THR A 4 -12.31 -15.94 25.97
N THR A 5 -11.67 -15.06 26.74
CA THR A 5 -11.96 -13.61 26.70
C THR A 5 -10.74 -12.72 26.49
N THR A 6 -9.81 -13.16 25.63
CA THR A 6 -8.91 -12.20 24.97
C THR A 6 -9.11 -12.32 23.46
N SER A 7 -9.21 -11.19 22.77
CA SER A 7 -9.35 -11.10 21.30
C SER A 7 -8.04 -11.47 20.62
N VAL A 8 -7.63 -12.73 20.75
CA VAL A 8 -6.38 -13.26 20.23
C VAL A 8 -6.49 -13.34 18.71
N ASP A 9 -5.81 -12.39 18.05
CA ASP A 9 -5.08 -12.57 16.79
C ASP A 9 -5.73 -13.52 15.77
N GLU A 10 -6.50 -12.96 14.83
CA GLU A 10 -7.13 -13.68 13.70
C GLU A 10 -6.11 -14.18 12.66
N ARG A 11 -4.94 -14.67 13.06
CA ARG A 11 -4.05 -15.46 12.19
C ARG A 11 -4.60 -16.87 12.10
N SER A 12 -5.49 -17.07 11.14
CA SER A 12 -5.95 -18.39 10.72
C SER A 12 -4.79 -19.15 10.07
N PHE A 13 -4.14 -20.03 10.83
CA PHE A 13 -3.06 -20.89 10.33
C PHE A 13 -3.62 -22.16 9.70
N LEU A 14 -3.95 -22.12 8.41
CA LEU A 14 -4.16 -23.34 7.64
C LEU A 14 -2.88 -23.69 6.87
N LYS A 15 -2.31 -24.86 7.17
CA LYS A 15 -1.10 -25.37 6.52
C LYS A 15 -1.37 -25.68 5.05
N ALA A 16 -0.54 -25.13 4.15
CA ALA A 16 -0.46 -25.61 2.77
C ALA A 16 0.07 -27.06 2.73
N ALA A 17 -0.24 -27.78 1.66
CA ALA A 17 0.11 -29.20 1.51
C ALA A 17 1.63 -29.46 1.40
N ASP A 18 2.42 -28.42 1.15
CA ASP A 18 3.87 -28.43 1.11
C ASP A 18 4.53 -27.98 2.42
N GLY A 19 3.74 -27.60 3.43
CA GLY A 19 4.22 -27.27 4.77
C GLY A 19 4.70 -25.82 4.95
N GLU A 20 4.58 -24.97 3.93
CA GLU A 20 4.83 -23.54 4.07
C GLU A 20 3.62 -22.84 4.72
N VAL A 21 3.90 -21.87 5.59
CA VAL A 21 2.85 -21.03 6.21
C VAL A 21 2.63 -19.83 5.29
N GLU A 22 1.64 -19.93 4.40
CA GLU A 22 1.17 -18.79 3.62
C GLU A 22 0.19 -17.98 4.46
N ASP A 23 0.63 -16.82 4.93
CA ASP A 23 -0.16 -15.90 5.76
C ASP A 23 -1.10 -15.07 4.85
N TYR A 24 -2.09 -15.71 4.21
CA TYR A 24 -3.28 -15.04 3.70
C TYR A 24 -4.36 -16.05 3.27
N TYR A 25 -5.54 -15.97 3.85
CA TYR A 25 -6.75 -15.53 3.14
C TYR A 25 -7.89 -15.42 4.17
N VAL A 26 -8.38 -14.18 4.32
CA VAL A 26 -9.62 -13.88 5.03
C VAL A 26 -10.74 -14.67 4.34
N ASP A 27 -11.40 -15.52 5.12
CA ASP A 27 -12.61 -16.24 4.74
C ASP A 27 -13.68 -15.20 4.35
N TRP A 28 -13.98 -15.09 3.05
CA TRP A 28 -14.94 -14.12 2.53
C TRP A 28 -15.98 -14.82 1.66
N ILE A 29 -17.18 -14.96 2.20
CA ILE A 29 -18.36 -15.35 1.42
C ILE A 29 -18.72 -14.16 0.53
N CYS A 30 -18.60 -14.35 -0.78
CA CYS A 30 -18.73 -13.32 -1.80
C CYS A 30 -20.19 -13.17 -2.26
N GLU A 31 -20.89 -12.11 -1.84
CA GLU A 31 -22.14 -11.66 -2.49
C GLU A 31 -21.91 -10.44 -3.42
N GLY A 32 -20.85 -10.49 -4.25
CA GLY A 32 -20.52 -9.48 -5.26
C GLY A 32 -19.02 -9.49 -5.63
N PRO A 33 -18.56 -8.87 -6.75
CA PRO A 33 -17.15 -8.92 -7.11
C PRO A 33 -16.35 -7.99 -6.17
N THR A 34 -15.88 -8.51 -5.04
CA THR A 34 -15.16 -7.74 -4.01
C THR A 34 -13.67 -7.59 -4.27
N TYR A 35 -13.15 -8.06 -5.41
CA TYR A 35 -11.76 -7.87 -5.77
C TYR A 35 -11.63 -7.53 -7.25
N CYS A 36 -11.04 -6.37 -7.50
CA CYS A 36 -10.64 -5.98 -8.83
C CYS A 36 -9.13 -6.09 -8.92
N TYR A 37 -8.66 -7.19 -9.53
CA TYR A 37 -7.28 -7.31 -9.98
C TYR A 37 -7.28 -7.26 -11.50
N LYS A 38 -6.59 -6.27 -12.09
CA LYS A 38 -6.23 -6.42 -13.50
C LYS A 38 -5.23 -7.56 -13.60
N PRO A 39 -5.37 -8.48 -14.58
CA PRO A 39 -4.30 -9.41 -14.86
C PRO A 39 -3.04 -8.60 -15.18
N GLY A 40 -1.91 -9.01 -14.61
CA GLY A 40 -0.62 -8.40 -14.95
C GLY A 40 -0.43 -8.40 -16.47
N MET A 41 0.19 -7.36 -17.02
CA MET A 41 0.39 -7.25 -18.47
C MET A 41 1.07 -8.51 -19.01
N LYS A 42 0.36 -9.29 -19.83
CA LYS A 42 0.87 -10.52 -20.46
C LYS A 42 1.69 -10.25 -21.73
N SER A 43 1.64 -9.02 -22.24
CA SER A 43 2.37 -8.56 -23.42
C SER A 43 2.70 -7.07 -23.31
N GLY A 44 3.77 -6.63 -23.99
CA GLY A 44 4.28 -5.25 -23.95
C GLY A 44 5.67 -5.14 -23.30
N ALA A 45 6.27 -3.95 -23.37
CA ALA A 45 7.56 -3.67 -22.73
C ALA A 45 7.36 -3.55 -21.21
N ALA A 46 7.88 -4.51 -20.46
CA ALA A 46 7.91 -4.45 -19.01
C ALA A 46 8.91 -3.36 -18.58
N LEU A 47 8.41 -2.19 -18.18
CA LEU A 47 9.24 -1.06 -17.78
C LEU A 47 9.92 -1.35 -16.44
N ASP A 48 11.21 -1.07 -16.37
CA ASP A 48 11.98 -1.19 -15.14
C ASP A 48 11.48 -0.21 -14.08
N SER A 49 11.36 -0.69 -12.85
CA SER A 49 11.22 0.20 -11.69
C SER A 49 12.58 0.82 -11.41
N LYS A 50 12.68 2.15 -11.49
CA LYS A 50 13.96 2.88 -11.33
C LYS A 50 14.19 3.42 -9.93
N VAL A 51 13.15 3.45 -9.10
CA VAL A 51 13.21 3.96 -7.73
C VAL A 51 12.85 2.85 -6.77
N GLY A 52 13.62 2.70 -5.71
CA GLY A 52 13.27 1.78 -4.64
C GLY A 52 14.03 2.02 -3.36
N ILE A 53 13.46 1.52 -2.27
CA ILE A 53 14.08 1.48 -0.94
C ILE A 53 14.03 0.04 -0.43
N THR A 54 15.16 -0.49 0.01
CA THR A 54 15.23 -1.85 0.58
C THR A 54 16.05 -1.87 1.84
N SER A 55 15.62 -2.70 2.79
CA SER A 55 16.39 -3.05 3.98
C SER A 55 17.10 -4.40 3.84
N LEU A 56 17.00 -5.05 2.68
CA LEU A 56 17.59 -6.36 2.39
C LEU A 56 19.01 -6.27 1.85
N GLY A 57 19.56 -5.05 1.74
CA GLY A 57 20.93 -4.83 1.26
C GLY A 57 21.14 -5.13 -0.21
N ARG A 58 20.08 -5.16 -1.04
CA ARG A 58 20.14 -5.47 -2.48
C ARG A 58 20.39 -4.26 -3.39
N ALA A 59 20.51 -3.07 -2.80
CA ALA A 59 20.64 -1.82 -3.55
C ALA A 59 22.12 -1.49 -3.80
N GLY A 60 22.48 -1.24 -5.06
CA GLY A 60 23.80 -0.70 -5.43
C GLY A 60 24.46 -1.45 -6.59
N ALA A 61 25.55 -0.86 -7.10
CA ALA A 61 26.27 -1.38 -8.28
C ALA A 61 27.01 -2.71 -8.03
N ALA A 62 27.20 -3.09 -6.76
CA ALA A 62 27.87 -4.32 -6.38
C ALA A 62 26.92 -5.53 -6.26
N ASP A 63 25.60 -5.31 -6.42
CA ASP A 63 24.60 -6.38 -6.34
C ASP A 63 24.25 -6.94 -7.72
N PRO A 64 24.37 -8.27 -7.93
CA PRO A 64 24.12 -8.90 -9.22
C PRO A 64 22.63 -8.95 -9.60
N ASP A 65 21.73 -8.74 -8.64
CA ASP A 65 20.29 -8.94 -8.82
C ASP A 65 19.58 -7.82 -9.58
N ASN A 66 20.31 -6.79 -10.03
CA ASN A 66 19.79 -5.66 -10.82
C ASN A 66 18.57 -4.97 -10.15
N TRP A 67 18.57 -4.92 -8.83
CA TRP A 67 17.51 -4.31 -8.05
C TRP A 67 17.62 -2.78 -8.08
N PRO A 68 16.51 -2.00 -8.16
CA PRO A 68 15.10 -2.44 -8.19
C PRO A 68 14.57 -2.77 -9.59
N MET A 69 15.39 -2.64 -10.64
CA MET A 69 14.98 -2.78 -12.04
C MET A 69 14.50 -4.20 -12.41
N VAL A 70 14.84 -5.21 -11.61
CA VAL A 70 14.26 -6.56 -11.70
C VAL A 70 12.75 -6.58 -11.41
N ARG A 71 12.22 -5.59 -10.67
CA ARG A 71 10.78 -5.36 -10.53
C ARG A 71 10.28 -4.51 -11.69
N LYS A 72 9.20 -4.94 -12.32
CA LYS A 72 8.65 -4.26 -13.51
C LYS A 72 7.31 -3.61 -13.21
N GLY A 73 7.04 -2.49 -13.87
CA GLY A 73 5.74 -1.82 -13.85
C GLY A 73 5.43 -1.04 -12.56
N SER A 74 6.38 -0.91 -11.64
CA SER A 74 6.20 -0.11 -10.43
C SER A 74 6.90 1.25 -10.57
N TRP A 75 6.26 2.30 -10.05
CA TRP A 75 6.89 3.63 -9.96
C TRP A 75 7.93 3.68 -8.83
N MET A 76 7.68 2.93 -7.75
CA MET A 76 8.56 2.78 -6.60
C MET A 76 8.45 1.35 -6.04
N VAL A 77 9.57 0.79 -5.61
CA VAL A 77 9.66 -0.53 -4.97
C VAL A 77 10.09 -0.38 -3.51
N LEU A 78 9.35 -0.96 -2.57
CA LEU A 78 9.71 -1.00 -1.16
C LEU A 78 9.85 -2.46 -0.72
N GLU A 79 11.02 -2.84 -0.18
CA GLU A 79 11.26 -4.22 0.26
C GLU A 79 11.85 -4.32 1.67
N SER A 80 11.19 -5.15 2.50
CA SER A 80 11.70 -5.56 3.79
C SER A 80 11.07 -6.88 4.24
N LYS A 81 11.80 -7.63 5.06
CA LYS A 81 11.25 -8.78 5.80
C LYS A 81 10.69 -8.40 7.16
N THR A 82 11.20 -7.31 7.77
CA THR A 82 10.97 -7.00 9.20
C THR A 82 10.74 -5.52 9.49
N LYS A 83 10.81 -4.65 8.48
CA LYS A 83 10.57 -3.21 8.60
C LYS A 83 9.28 -2.86 7.89
N GLY A 84 8.31 -2.34 8.64
CA GLY A 84 7.09 -1.79 8.06
C GLY A 84 7.34 -0.47 7.35
N PHE A 85 6.48 -0.14 6.38
CA PHE A 85 6.39 1.21 5.84
C PHE A 85 5.56 2.07 6.80
N VAL A 86 6.23 3.01 7.49
CA VAL A 86 5.58 3.91 8.45
C VAL A 86 5.43 5.27 7.81
N ILE A 87 4.18 5.67 7.57
CA ILE A 87 3.82 7.00 7.08
C ILE A 87 3.48 7.94 8.24
N ASN A 88 3.62 9.24 8.00
CA ASN A 88 3.21 10.26 8.96
C ASN A 88 1.72 10.13 9.25
N ARG A 89 1.38 10.13 10.54
CA ARG A 89 0.00 10.02 11.05
C ARG A 89 -0.42 11.37 11.59
N LEU A 90 -1.45 11.96 11.02
CA LEU A 90 -1.90 13.32 11.32
C LEU A 90 -3.40 13.33 11.58
N SER A 91 -3.87 14.28 12.40
CA SER A 91 -5.30 14.58 12.48
C SER A 91 -5.69 15.51 11.33
N PHE A 92 -6.95 15.44 10.92
CA PHE A 92 -7.53 16.31 9.91
C PHE A 92 -8.57 17.25 10.52
N ASN A 93 -8.60 18.48 10.04
CA ASN A 93 -9.57 19.49 10.47
C ASN A 93 -10.90 19.36 9.70
N GLY A 94 -11.92 20.13 10.11
CA GLY A 94 -13.25 20.11 9.48
C GLY A 94 -13.27 20.56 8.00
N ALA A 95 -12.20 21.19 7.51
CA ALA A 95 -12.04 21.55 6.10
C ALA A 95 -11.36 20.44 5.27
N GLY A 96 -11.03 19.29 5.88
CA GLY A 96 -10.41 18.17 5.18
C GLY A 96 -8.90 18.33 4.94
N ASN A 97 -8.22 19.15 5.73
CA ASN A 97 -6.77 19.37 5.63
C ASN A 97 -6.02 18.80 6.86
N PRO A 98 -4.77 18.32 6.67
CA PRO A 98 -3.94 17.86 7.77
C PRO A 98 -3.60 19.00 8.73
N VAL A 99 -3.65 18.71 10.02
CA VAL A 99 -3.20 19.64 11.07
C VAL A 99 -1.68 19.65 11.10
N GLY A 100 -1.08 20.85 11.09
CA GLY A 100 0.37 21.04 11.22
C GLY A 100 1.14 21.10 9.90
N ILE A 101 0.47 20.97 8.75
CA ILE A 101 1.06 21.21 7.43
C ILE A 101 0.35 22.41 6.79
N PRO A 102 1.05 23.52 6.51
CA PRO A 102 0.49 24.66 5.78
C PRO A 102 0.01 24.26 4.37
N ALA A 103 -1.09 24.84 3.91
CA ALA A 103 -1.63 24.54 2.57
C ALA A 103 -0.67 24.91 1.42
N THR A 104 0.24 25.86 1.64
CA THR A 104 1.29 26.22 0.68
C THR A 104 2.30 25.11 0.43
N ASP A 105 2.41 24.18 1.37
CA ASP A 105 3.39 23.10 1.33
C ASP A 105 2.77 21.81 0.79
N PHE A 106 1.48 21.81 0.43
CA PHE A 106 0.84 20.66 -0.17
C PHE A 106 1.39 20.40 -1.57
N VAL A 107 1.95 19.22 -1.77
CA VAL A 107 2.49 18.76 -3.05
C VAL A 107 1.71 17.54 -3.50
N GLU A 108 1.38 17.48 -4.80
CA GLU A 108 0.73 16.32 -5.38
C GLU A 108 1.54 15.04 -5.09
N GLY A 109 0.83 13.98 -4.70
CA GLY A 109 1.42 12.70 -4.33
C GLY A 109 1.84 12.61 -2.86
N MET A 110 1.72 13.68 -2.07
CA MET A 110 1.89 13.59 -0.61
C MET A 110 0.93 12.57 -0.02
N MET A 111 1.45 11.67 0.82
CA MET A 111 0.67 10.64 1.50
C MET A 111 0.80 10.77 3.02
N VAL A 112 -0.34 10.66 3.71
CA VAL A 112 -0.41 10.67 5.18
C VAL A 112 -1.50 9.71 5.64
N TYR A 113 -1.38 9.19 6.85
CA TYR A 113 -2.48 8.49 7.50
C TYR A 113 -3.34 9.49 8.27
N ASP A 114 -4.61 9.62 7.90
CA ASP A 114 -5.59 10.44 8.62
C ASP A 114 -6.11 9.65 9.82
N THR A 115 -5.75 10.13 11.01
CA THR A 115 -6.19 9.55 12.29
C THR A 115 -7.61 9.95 12.69
N THR A 116 -8.17 11.03 12.13
CA THR A 116 -9.56 11.43 12.35
C THR A 116 -10.51 10.51 11.60
N ASN A 117 -10.21 10.21 10.33
CA ASN A 117 -11.05 9.36 9.47
C ASN A 117 -10.53 7.92 9.30
N SER A 118 -9.42 7.58 9.96
CA SER A 118 -8.79 6.25 9.93
C SER A 118 -8.52 5.71 8.52
N CYS A 119 -8.03 6.56 7.61
CA CYS A 119 -7.76 6.18 6.21
C CYS A 119 -6.37 6.65 5.75
N LEU A 120 -5.75 5.92 4.81
CA LEU A 120 -4.61 6.43 4.05
C LEU A 120 -5.11 7.54 3.11
N LYS A 121 -4.54 8.74 3.19
CA LYS A 121 -4.85 9.85 2.29
C LYS A 121 -3.70 10.18 1.36
N ILE A 122 -4.04 10.55 0.13
CA ILE A 122 -3.13 11.13 -0.85
C ILE A 122 -3.65 12.52 -1.27
N TYR A 123 -2.77 13.50 -1.36
CA TYR A 123 -3.10 14.79 -1.97
C TYR A 123 -2.94 14.67 -3.49
N THR A 124 -4.05 14.70 -4.22
CA THR A 124 -4.04 14.49 -5.68
C THR A 124 -5.22 15.18 -6.34
N SER A 125 -5.18 15.22 -7.66
CA SER A 125 -6.29 15.64 -8.49
C SER A 125 -7.09 14.44 -8.99
N THR A 126 -8.41 14.61 -9.11
CA THR A 126 -9.32 13.65 -9.75
C THR A 126 -9.91 14.19 -11.05
N ASP A 127 -9.42 15.33 -11.52
CA ASP A 127 -9.97 16.12 -12.61
C ASP A 127 -8.88 16.62 -13.58
N GLY A 128 -7.79 15.86 -13.71
CA GLY A 128 -6.73 16.17 -14.67
C GLY A 128 -5.84 17.35 -14.29
N GLY A 129 -5.71 17.62 -13.00
CA GLY A 129 -4.86 18.66 -12.43
C GLY A 129 -5.55 20.02 -12.20
N THR A 130 -6.88 20.11 -12.36
CA THR A 130 -7.58 21.39 -12.16
C THR A 130 -7.85 21.71 -10.69
N THR A 131 -8.17 20.70 -9.88
CA THR A 131 -8.34 20.86 -8.43
C THR A 131 -7.60 19.77 -7.67
N PHE A 132 -7.08 20.13 -6.51
CA PHE A 132 -6.34 19.23 -5.65
C PHE A 132 -7.00 19.15 -4.28
N SER A 133 -7.09 17.93 -3.76
CA SER A 133 -7.62 17.69 -2.42
C SER A 133 -7.09 16.39 -1.85
N TRP A 134 -7.18 16.26 -0.53
CA TRP A 134 -6.81 15.04 0.18
C TRP A 134 -7.89 13.95 0.00
N LYS A 135 -7.55 12.86 -0.69
CA LYS A 135 -8.44 11.73 -0.99
C LYS A 135 -8.11 10.53 -0.12
N CYS A 136 -9.12 9.90 0.49
CA CYS A 136 -8.92 8.59 1.13
C CYS A 136 -8.77 7.50 0.06
N LEU A 137 -7.79 6.61 0.24
CA LEU A 137 -7.63 5.37 -0.52
C LEU A 137 -8.34 4.24 0.21
N ASN A 138 -9.67 4.27 0.18
CA ASN A 138 -10.55 3.26 0.80
C ASN A 138 -11.36 2.45 -0.21
N THR A 139 -11.33 2.83 -1.49
CA THR A 139 -11.99 2.10 -2.58
C THR A 139 -10.94 1.40 -3.42
N GLN A 140 -11.01 0.06 -3.47
CA GLN A 140 -10.22 -0.70 -4.42
C GLN A 140 -10.83 -0.54 -5.83
N ALA A 141 -10.03 -0.08 -6.79
CA ALA A 141 -10.48 0.14 -8.16
C ALA A 141 -9.48 -0.44 -9.17
N CYS A 142 -10.00 -0.98 -10.28
CA CYS A 142 -9.23 -1.13 -11.53
C CYS A 142 -9.76 -0.15 -12.57
N PRO A 143 -9.28 1.08 -12.61
CA PRO A 143 -9.62 1.96 -13.71
C PRO A 143 -9.04 1.39 -15.01
N ASP A 144 -9.83 1.32 -16.09
CA ASP A 144 -9.40 0.83 -17.40
C ASP A 144 -8.40 1.75 -18.11
#